data_AF-A0A0A6P254-F1
#
_entry.id   AF-A0A0A6P254-F1
#
_cell.length_a   1.000
_cell.length_b   1.000
_cell.length_c   1.000
_cell.angle_alpha   90.00
_cell.angle_beta   90.00
_cell.angle_gamma   90.00
#
_symmetry.space_group_name_H-M   'P 1'
#
loop_
_entity.id
_entity.type
_entity.pdbx_description
1 polymer ?
#
loop_
_entity_poly.entity_id
_entity_poly.type
_entity_poly.pdbx_seq_one_letter_code
_entity_poly.pdbx_strand_id
1 'polypeptide(L)'
;MVTEEVKKQFVNYIMLQVFDDQYIDRQEEKKILEEGIRNGLGIEEGQAIIRQVSLEKGFVLEREAEERAKEMLDTFAHNDGKVDKREFEDTLAIFKSHSKGKLPEPEMKKRLKLMMVENDWKAKEGGFFGSKWFSEIVV
;
A
#
# COMPACT_ATOMS: atom_id res chain seq x y z
N MET A 1 -24.88 15.38 7.31
CA MET A 1 -25.04 13.94 7.07
C MET A 1 -25.16 13.76 5.58
N VAL A 2 -24.29 12.94 4.98
CA VAL A 2 -24.37 12.59 3.56
C VAL A 2 -25.65 11.80 3.31
N THR A 3 -26.27 12.03 2.16
CA THR A 3 -27.51 11.34 1.79
C THR A 3 -27.18 9.92 1.33
N GLU A 4 -28.11 8.99 1.55
CA GLU A 4 -27.96 7.61 1.03
C GLU A 4 -27.79 7.57 -0.50
N GLU A 5 -28.36 8.53 -1.22
CA GLU A 5 -28.19 8.66 -2.66
C GLU A 5 -26.75 9.01 -3.05
N VAL A 6 -26.13 9.99 -2.38
CA VAL A 6 -24.71 10.35 -2.62
C VAL A 6 -23.80 9.16 -2.29
N LYS A 7 -24.07 8.46 -1.18
CA LYS A 7 -23.31 7.25 -0.82
C LYS A 7 -23.43 6.17 -1.90
N LYS A 8 -24.64 5.90 -2.39
CA LYS A 8 -24.89 4.91 -3.45
C LYS A 8 -24.18 5.28 -4.76
N GLN A 9 -24.22 6.54 -5.17
CA GLN A 9 -23.53 7.02 -6.36
C GLN A 9 -22.02 6.87 -6.23
N PHE A 10 -21.46 7.20 -5.06
CA PHE A 10 -20.05 7.04 -4.76
C PHE A 10 -19.60 5.57 -4.81
N VAL A 11 -20.38 4.65 -4.23
CA VAL A 11 -20.14 3.20 -4.32
C VAL A 11 -20.14 2.73 -5.78
N ASN A 12 -21.12 3.17 -6.59
CA ASN A 12 -21.15 2.82 -8.01
C ASN A 12 -19.91 3.33 -8.76
N TYR A 13 -19.44 4.54 -8.43
CA TYR A 13 -18.22 5.10 -9.02
C TYR A 13 -16.98 4.28 -8.65
N ILE A 14 -16.84 3.86 -7.39
CA ILE A 14 -15.78 2.94 -6.95
C ILE A 14 -15.84 1.64 -7.77
N MET A 15 -17.03 1.04 -7.87
CA MET A 15 -17.22 -0.22 -8.60
C MET A 15 -16.87 -0.10 -10.09
N LEU A 16 -17.11 1.08 -10.70
CA LEU A 16 -16.72 1.35 -12.07
C LEU A 16 -15.19 1.38 -12.23
N GLN A 17 -14.45 1.96 -11.28
CA GLN A 17 -12.98 2.01 -11.34
C GLN A 17 -12.35 0.63 -11.24
N VAL A 18 -12.87 -0.23 -10.36
CA VAL A 18 -12.30 -1.57 -10.12
C VAL A 18 -12.80 -2.65 -11.08
N PHE A 19 -13.70 -2.30 -12.00
CA PHE A 19 -14.45 -3.27 -12.82
C PHE A 19 -13.53 -4.23 -13.58
N ASP A 20 -12.46 -3.71 -14.18
CA ASP A 20 -11.57 -4.51 -15.03
C ASP A 20 -10.55 -5.33 -14.24
N ASP A 21 -10.03 -4.76 -13.15
CA ASP A 21 -8.70 -5.14 -12.68
C ASP A 21 -8.62 -5.41 -11.16
N GLN A 22 -9.69 -5.07 -10.42
CA GLN A 22 -9.88 -5.31 -8.99
C GLN A 22 -8.75 -4.75 -8.11
N TYR A 23 -8.15 -3.64 -8.54
CA TYR A 23 -7.09 -2.90 -7.88
C TYR A 23 -7.38 -1.40 -7.93
N ILE A 24 -7.01 -0.66 -6.89
CA ILE A 24 -7.04 0.80 -6.87
C ILE A 24 -5.65 1.27 -6.48
N ASP A 25 -4.97 1.94 -7.40
CA ASP A 25 -3.70 2.60 -7.13
C ASP A 25 -3.89 3.94 -6.40
N ARG A 26 -2.80 4.56 -5.92
CA ARG A 26 -2.88 5.86 -5.20
C ARG A 26 -3.48 7.00 -6.04
N GLN A 27 -3.28 7.00 -7.36
CA GLN A 27 -3.83 8.04 -8.24
C GLN A 27 -5.33 7.83 -8.47
N GLU A 28 -5.76 6.58 -8.61
CA GLU A 28 -7.17 6.20 -8.69
C GLU A 28 -7.90 6.48 -7.39
N GLU A 29 -7.33 6.11 -6.22
CA GLU A 29 -7.90 6.43 -4.90
C GLU A 29 -8.10 7.94 -4.76
N LYS A 30 -7.09 8.74 -5.17
CA LYS A 30 -7.19 10.21 -5.18
C LYS A 30 -8.32 10.71 -6.07
N LYS A 31 -8.43 10.24 -7.32
CA LYS A 31 -9.51 10.65 -8.25
C LYS A 31 -10.90 10.27 -7.73
N ILE A 32 -11.02 9.08 -7.12
CA ILE A 32 -12.25 8.65 -6.46
C ILE A 32 -12.59 9.63 -5.34
N LEU A 33 -11.65 9.95 -4.45
CA LEU A 33 -11.89 10.90 -3.36
C LEU A 33 -12.25 12.30 -3.87
N GLU A 34 -11.59 12.78 -4.93
CA GLU A 34 -11.94 14.05 -5.59
C GLU A 34 -13.39 14.05 -6.09
N GLU A 35 -13.86 12.95 -6.67
CA GLU A 35 -15.27 12.79 -7.06
C GLU A 35 -16.21 12.77 -5.86
N GLY A 36 -15.82 12.11 -4.76
CA GLY A 36 -16.57 12.16 -3.51
C GLY A 36 -16.76 13.59 -3.00
N ILE A 37 -15.67 14.36 -2.97
CA ILE A 37 -15.68 15.78 -2.53
C ILE A 37 -16.62 16.61 -3.40
N ARG A 38 -16.60 16.42 -4.72
CA ARG A 38 -17.51 17.13 -5.64
C ARG A 38 -18.98 16.87 -5.34
N ASN A 39 -19.30 15.70 -4.80
CA ASN A 39 -20.66 15.28 -4.42
C ASN A 39 -20.99 15.51 -2.93
N GLY A 40 -20.12 16.20 -2.19
CA GLY A 40 -20.35 16.59 -0.81
C GLY A 40 -19.90 15.58 0.26
N LEU A 41 -19.10 14.58 -0.10
CA LEU A 41 -18.43 13.69 0.86
C LEU A 41 -17.16 14.35 1.41
N GLY A 42 -16.91 14.17 2.71
CA GLY A 42 -15.61 14.47 3.29
C GLY A 42 -14.54 13.45 2.87
N ILE A 43 -13.26 13.82 2.94
CA ILE A 43 -12.14 12.91 2.61
C ILE A 43 -12.17 11.67 3.51
N GLU A 44 -12.29 11.85 4.82
CA GLU A 44 -12.29 10.75 5.79
C GLU A 44 -13.47 9.78 5.58
N GLU A 45 -14.65 10.34 5.30
CA GLU A 45 -15.86 9.56 5.00
C GLU A 45 -15.72 8.79 3.68
N GLY A 46 -15.22 9.45 2.63
CA GLY A 46 -14.93 8.80 1.35
C GLY A 46 -13.94 7.65 1.51
N GLN A 47 -12.85 7.86 2.25
CA GLN A 47 -11.88 6.81 2.56
C GLN A 47 -12.50 5.65 3.34
N ALA A 48 -13.36 5.94 4.33
CA ALA A 48 -14.05 4.91 5.09
C ALA A 48 -14.97 4.06 4.19
N ILE A 49 -15.69 4.70 3.25
CA ILE A 49 -16.52 3.99 2.28
C ILE A 49 -15.66 3.15 1.33
N ILE A 50 -14.56 3.68 0.79
CA ILE A 50 -13.65 2.94 -0.09
C ILE A 50 -13.15 1.67 0.61
N ARG A 51 -12.68 1.78 1.87
CA ARG A 51 -12.22 0.63 2.67
C ARG A 51 -13.34 -0.39 2.93
N GLN A 52 -14.54 0.08 3.29
CA GLN A 52 -15.68 -0.80 3.50
C GLN A 52 -16.03 -1.58 2.23
N VAL A 53 -16.09 -0.89 1.08
CA VAL A 53 -16.43 -1.50 -0.21
C VAL A 53 -15.32 -2.45 -0.67
N SER A 54 -14.05 -2.11 -0.44
CA SER A 54 -12.89 -2.98 -0.65
C SER A 54 -13.04 -4.30 0.10
N LEU A 55 -13.36 -4.23 1.40
CA LEU A 55 -13.58 -5.40 2.24
C LEU A 55 -14.78 -6.24 1.78
N GLU A 56 -15.89 -5.60 1.44
CA GLU A 56 -17.12 -6.29 1.01
C GLU A 56 -17.02 -6.95 -0.36
N LYS A 57 -16.22 -6.37 -1.27
CA LYS A 57 -16.15 -6.78 -2.69
C LYS A 57 -14.85 -7.49 -3.06
N GLY A 58 -13.83 -7.43 -2.21
CA GLY A 58 -12.57 -8.15 -2.38
C GLY A 58 -11.61 -7.57 -3.43
N PHE A 59 -11.73 -6.28 -3.77
CA PHE A 59 -10.68 -5.58 -4.51
C PHE A 59 -9.57 -5.13 -3.56
N VAL A 60 -8.46 -4.65 -4.12
CA VAL A 60 -7.28 -4.25 -3.36
C VAL A 60 -7.09 -2.75 -3.42
N LEU A 61 -6.73 -2.16 -2.28
CA LEU A 61 -6.21 -0.79 -2.21
C LEU A 61 -4.69 -0.85 -2.07
N GLU A 62 -3.97 -0.18 -2.98
CA GLU A 62 -2.50 -0.10 -2.92
C GLU A 62 -2.01 0.39 -1.55
N ARG A 63 -2.69 1.41 -1.00
CA ARG A 63 -2.38 1.98 0.31
C ARG A 63 -2.49 0.96 1.45
N GLU A 64 -3.43 0.02 1.39
CA GLU A 64 -3.56 -1.03 2.42
C GLU A 64 -2.46 -2.09 2.27
N ALA A 65 -2.08 -2.44 1.03
CA ALA A 65 -0.97 -3.34 0.78
C ALA A 65 0.37 -2.76 1.29
N GLU A 66 0.56 -1.45 1.10
CA GLU A 66 1.72 -0.73 1.61
C GLU A 66 1.74 -0.62 3.13
N GLU A 67 0.60 -0.30 3.76
CA GLU A 67 0.51 -0.25 5.23
C GLU A 67 0.86 -1.61 5.84
N ARG A 68 0.32 -2.70 5.28
CA ARG A 68 0.62 -4.07 5.71
C ARG A 68 2.12 -4.38 5.62
N ALA A 69 2.77 -3.95 4.54
CA ALA A 69 4.21 -4.16 4.36
C ALA A 69 5.03 -3.34 5.36
N LYS A 70 4.60 -2.09 5.63
CA LYS A 70 5.22 -1.23 6.62
C LYS A 70 5.10 -1.80 8.03
N GLU A 71 3.92 -2.27 8.44
CA GLU A 71 3.69 -2.94 9.73
C GLU A 71 4.63 -4.15 9.92
N MET A 72 4.89 -4.90 8.85
CA MET A 72 5.78 -6.06 8.90
C MET A 72 7.25 -5.65 9.06
N LEU A 73 7.71 -4.61 8.36
CA LEU A 73 9.05 -4.05 8.55
C LEU A 73 9.23 -3.49 9.96
N ASP A 74 8.24 -2.77 10.48
CA ASP A 74 8.25 -2.26 11.86
C ASP A 74 8.39 -3.41 12.87
N THR A 75 7.64 -4.48 12.67
CA THR A 75 7.71 -5.70 13.50
C THR A 75 9.11 -6.30 13.50
N PHE A 76 9.78 -6.38 12.34
CA PHE A 76 11.15 -6.90 12.26
C PHE A 76 12.18 -5.94 12.87
N ALA A 77 12.02 -4.64 12.63
CA ALA A 77 12.91 -3.62 13.15
C ALA A 77 12.73 -3.36 14.66
N HIS A 78 11.65 -3.82 15.28
CA HIS A 78 11.28 -3.50 16.67
C HIS A 78 12.40 -3.74 17.69
N ASN A 79 13.23 -4.77 17.48
CA ASN A 79 14.24 -5.17 18.46
C ASN A 79 15.55 -4.36 18.39
N ASP A 80 16.10 -4.14 17.19
CA ASP A 80 17.42 -3.54 17.00
C ASP A 80 17.46 -2.39 15.97
N GLY A 81 16.28 -1.96 15.51
CA GLY A 81 16.11 -0.94 14.47
C GLY A 81 16.61 -1.42 13.11
N LYS A 82 16.73 -2.74 12.89
CA LYS A 82 17.33 -3.29 11.68
C LYS A 82 16.47 -4.37 11.06
N VAL A 83 16.56 -4.45 9.73
CA VAL A 83 15.91 -5.48 8.91
C VAL A 83 16.98 -6.21 8.10
N ASP A 84 17.00 -7.53 8.17
CA ASP A 84 17.89 -8.35 7.34
C ASP A 84 17.29 -8.66 5.96
N LYS A 85 18.10 -9.29 5.10
CA LYS A 85 17.69 -9.59 3.72
C LYS A 85 16.47 -10.51 3.68
N ARG A 86 16.39 -11.50 4.57
CA ARG A 86 15.28 -12.45 4.60
C ARG A 86 14.00 -11.77 5.07
N GLU A 87 14.07 -10.97 6.13
CA GLU A 87 12.94 -10.19 6.65
C GLU A 87 12.39 -9.20 5.59
N PHE A 88 13.29 -8.60 4.82
CA PHE A 88 12.93 -7.76 3.68
C PHE A 88 12.26 -8.56 2.56
N GLU A 89 12.80 -9.72 2.19
CA GLU A 89 12.23 -10.60 1.17
C GLU A 89 10.87 -11.18 1.59
N ASP A 90 10.69 -11.52 2.87
CA ASP A 90 9.42 -11.98 3.44
C ASP A 90 8.37 -10.83 3.36
N THR A 91 8.78 -9.60 3.68
CA THR A 91 7.94 -8.41 3.51
C THR A 91 7.57 -8.18 2.05
N LEU A 92 8.52 -8.32 1.13
CA LEU A 92 8.29 -8.18 -0.32
C LEU A 92 7.28 -9.21 -0.83
N ALA A 93 7.33 -10.45 -0.32
CA ALA A 93 6.36 -11.48 -0.66
C ALA A 93 4.95 -11.11 -0.19
N ILE A 94 4.82 -10.56 1.03
CA ILE A 94 3.55 -10.03 1.55
C ILE A 94 3.06 -8.86 0.69
N PHE A 95 3.91 -7.89 0.37
CA PHE A 95 3.52 -6.74 -0.43
C PHE A 95 3.05 -7.15 -1.83
N LYS A 96 3.74 -8.10 -2.47
CA LYS A 96 3.34 -8.68 -3.76
C LYS A 96 1.99 -9.39 -3.71
N SER A 97 1.77 -10.20 -2.68
CA SER A 97 0.51 -10.92 -2.46
C SER A 97 -0.65 -9.93 -2.29
N HIS A 98 -0.48 -8.95 -1.41
CA HIS A 98 -1.48 -7.93 -1.13
C HIS A 98 -1.68 -6.94 -2.27
N SER A 99 -0.77 -6.86 -3.23
CA SER A 99 -0.92 -6.04 -4.45
C SER A 99 -1.49 -6.81 -5.65
N LYS A 100 -1.90 -8.08 -5.49
CA LYS A 100 -2.35 -8.97 -6.58
C LYS A 100 -1.37 -9.02 -7.78
N GLY A 101 -0.08 -8.80 -7.54
CA GLY A 101 0.93 -8.73 -8.59
C GLY A 101 0.82 -7.56 -9.57
N LYS A 102 0.00 -6.54 -9.27
CA LYS A 102 -0.17 -5.34 -10.11
C LYS A 102 1.04 -4.41 -10.08
N LEU A 103 1.77 -4.43 -8.97
CA LEU A 103 2.98 -3.65 -8.80
C LEU A 103 4.22 -4.49 -9.19
N PRO A 104 5.09 -4.00 -10.10
CA PRO A 104 6.32 -4.70 -10.45
C PRO A 104 7.26 -4.85 -9.24
N GLU A 105 7.97 -5.97 -9.17
CA GLU A 105 8.88 -6.26 -8.05
C GLU A 105 9.99 -5.22 -7.84
N PRO A 106 10.66 -4.68 -8.87
CA PRO A 106 11.66 -3.61 -8.68
C PRO A 106 11.07 -2.37 -8.01
N GLU A 107 9.83 -2.01 -8.37
CA GLU A 107 9.12 -0.88 -7.77
C GLU A 107 8.73 -1.17 -6.32
N MET A 108 8.26 -2.39 -6.01
CA MET A 108 8.01 -2.81 -4.63
C MET A 108 9.28 -2.71 -3.77
N LYS A 109 10.42 -3.22 -4.27
CA LYS A 109 11.71 -3.14 -3.57
C LYS A 109 12.11 -1.70 -3.28
N LYS A 110 11.96 -0.81 -4.27
CA LYS A 110 12.21 0.63 -4.10
C LYS A 110 11.34 1.24 -3.01
N ARG A 111 10.03 0.95 -3.00
CA ARG A 111 9.10 1.46 -1.99
C ARG A 111 9.41 0.94 -0.59
N LEU A 112 9.71 -0.36 -0.43
CA LEU A 112 10.15 -0.90 0.87
C LEU A 112 11.44 -0.25 1.37
N LYS A 113 12.39 0.00 0.46
CA LYS A 113 13.62 0.76 0.80
C LYS A 113 13.30 2.17 1.26
N LEU A 114 12.42 2.88 0.58
CA LEU A 114 11.97 4.21 1.01
C LEU A 114 11.30 4.17 2.39
N MET A 115 10.42 3.19 2.65
CA MET A 115 9.80 3.01 3.97
C MET A 115 10.86 2.81 5.07
N MET A 116 11.87 1.96 4.84
CA MET A 116 12.96 1.78 5.79
C MET A 116 13.74 3.08 6.04
N VAL A 117 14.08 3.82 4.99
CA VAL A 117 14.80 5.09 5.11
C VAL A 117 13.98 6.15 5.85
N GLU A 118 12.69 6.29 5.54
CA GLU A 118 11.79 7.27 6.15
C GLU A 118 11.54 6.99 7.64
N ASN A 119 11.65 5.73 8.08
CA ASN A 119 11.43 5.32 9.47
C ASN A 119 12.76 5.02 10.22
N ASP A 120 13.92 5.38 9.66
CA ASP A 120 15.27 5.13 10.22
C ASP A 120 15.56 3.64 10.54
N TRP A 121 14.94 2.72 9.79
CA TRP A 121 15.23 1.28 9.88
C TRP A 121 16.43 0.92 9.01
N LYS A 122 17.45 0.32 9.61
CA LYS A 122 18.73 0.06 8.95
C LYS A 122 18.77 -1.35 8.34
N ALA A 123 19.29 -1.46 7.13
CA ALA A 123 19.53 -2.78 6.55
C ALA A 123 20.73 -3.47 7.22
N LYS A 124 20.60 -4.76 7.55
CA LYS A 124 21.75 -5.63 7.87
C LYS A 124 22.42 -6.02 6.55
N GLU A 125 23.30 -5.15 6.05
CA GLU A 125 24.07 -5.38 4.83
C GLU A 125 25.56 -5.09 5.01
N GLY A 126 26.38 -5.65 4.11
CA GLY A 126 27.84 -5.52 4.18
C GLY A 126 28.50 -6.38 5.27
N GLY A 127 29.80 -6.17 5.47
CA GLY A 127 30.68 -7.04 6.27
C GLY A 127 31.66 -7.84 5.38
N PHE A 128 32.58 -8.58 5.99
CA PHE A 128 33.67 -9.27 5.27
C PHE A 128 33.17 -10.32 4.24
N PHE A 129 31.95 -10.82 4.40
CA PHE A 129 31.27 -11.75 3.48
C PHE A 129 29.84 -11.32 3.11
N GLY A 130 29.42 -10.10 3.48
CA GLY A 130 28.03 -9.67 3.33
C GLY A 130 27.75 -9.00 1.98
N SER A 131 26.64 -9.37 1.33
CA SER A 131 26.15 -8.67 0.12
C SER A 131 25.69 -7.24 0.44
N LYS A 132 25.77 -6.34 -0.54
CA LYS A 132 25.24 -4.96 -0.50
C LYS A 132 23.82 -4.87 -1.06
N TRP A 133 23.00 -5.86 -0.72
CA TRP A 133 21.70 -6.11 -1.35
C TRP A 133 20.74 -4.92 -1.23
N PHE A 134 20.79 -4.15 -0.14
CA PHE A 134 19.90 -3.02 0.09
C PHE A 134 20.41 -1.77 -0.62
N SER A 135 21.73 -1.55 -0.60
CA SER A 135 22.42 -0.50 -1.36
C SER A 135 22.24 -0.67 -2.88
N GLU A 136 22.17 -1.90 -3.38
CA GLU A 136 21.98 -2.22 -4.81
C GLU A 136 20.57 -1.90 -5.33
N ILE A 137 19.57 -1.73 -4.46
CA ILE A 137 18.22 -1.31 -4.85
C ILE A 137 18.27 0.17 -5.29
N VAL A 138 17.98 0.42 -6.57
CA VAL A 138 17.92 1.77 -7.14
C VAL A 138 16.61 2.44 -6.72
N VAL A 139 16.71 3.67 -6.20
CA VAL A 139 15.59 4.54 -5.84
C VAL A 139 15.54 5.70 -6.81
#